data_AF-A0A261R4X6-F1
#
_entry.id   AF-A0A261R4X6-F1
#
_cell.length_a   1.000
_cell.length_b   1.000
_cell.length_c   1.000
_cell.angle_alpha   90.00
_cell.angle_beta   90.00
_cell.angle_gamma   90.00
#
_symmetry.space_group_name_H-M   'P 1'
#
loop_
_entity.id
_entity.type
_entity.pdbx_description
1 polymer ?
#
loop_
_entity_poly.entity_id
_entity_poly.type
_entity_poly.pdbx_seq_one_letter_code
_entity_poly.pdbx_strand_id
1 'polypeptide(L)'
;MSTQPTNMDDVIDSRDVIARLEELQDEQRDLAQAVEEAQAAFNDADGIDARDEAMDWLTGAENALSEWEADNLEELEALRELNEQGEDYAPDWRHGETLIRDSYFEQYAEELAEDIGAVQRGAQWPNNCIDWAQAARELQQDYTQIDFDGVSYWVRG
;
A
#
# COMPACT_ATOMS: atom_id res chain seq x y z
N MET A 1 -15.65 3.03 3.84
CA MET A 1 -15.12 1.66 3.91
C MET A 1 -13.75 1.77 3.28
N SER A 2 -12.67 1.82 4.05
CA SER A 2 -11.33 1.68 3.45
C SER A 2 -11.23 0.24 2.97
N THR A 3 -11.30 0.07 1.67
CA THR A 3 -10.82 -1.13 1.00
C THR A 3 -9.30 -1.14 1.16
N GLN A 4 -8.74 -2.24 1.66
CA GLN A 4 -7.29 -2.40 1.73
C GLN A 4 -6.71 -2.25 0.31
N PRO A 5 -5.72 -1.38 0.09
CA PRO A 5 -5.19 -1.13 -1.24
C PRO A 5 -4.42 -2.35 -1.74
N THR A 6 -4.70 -2.79 -2.97
CA THR A 6 -4.04 -3.93 -3.62
C THR A 6 -3.49 -3.51 -4.98
N ASN A 7 -2.45 -4.20 -5.47
CA ASN A 7 -1.88 -3.95 -6.81
C ASN A 7 -2.80 -4.36 -7.99
N MET A 8 -4.02 -4.79 -7.67
CA MET A 8 -5.07 -5.10 -8.63
C MET A 8 -6.06 -3.95 -8.80
N ASP A 9 -6.04 -2.96 -7.90
CA ASP A 9 -6.94 -1.81 -7.95
C ASP A 9 -6.54 -0.86 -9.08
N ASP A 10 -7.52 -0.41 -9.84
CA ASP A 10 -7.29 0.51 -10.97
C ASP A 10 -6.94 1.93 -10.48
N VAL A 11 -7.47 2.31 -9.32
CA VAL A 11 -7.27 3.62 -8.67
C VAL A 11 -7.05 3.42 -7.18
N ILE A 12 -5.97 3.98 -6.64
CA ILE A 12 -5.61 3.90 -5.22
C ILE A 12 -5.43 5.32 -4.66
N ASP A 13 -5.88 5.57 -3.43
CA ASP A 13 -5.59 6.78 -2.67
C ASP A 13 -4.39 6.53 -1.76
N SER A 14 -3.37 7.40 -1.81
CA SER A 14 -2.16 7.27 -0.99
C SER A 14 -2.45 7.22 0.52
N ARG A 15 -3.57 7.79 0.99
CA ARG A 15 -3.96 7.72 2.42
C ARG A 15 -4.36 6.32 2.83
N ASP A 16 -4.95 5.54 1.93
CA ASP A 16 -5.27 4.14 2.20
C ASP A 16 -3.97 3.30 2.26
N VAL A 17 -2.97 3.63 1.42
CA VAL A 17 -1.62 3.02 1.49
C VAL A 17 -0.95 3.34 2.83
N ILE A 18 -0.94 4.61 3.24
CA ILE A 18 -0.35 5.04 4.52
C ILE A 18 -1.08 4.36 5.70
N ALA A 19 -2.42 4.37 5.69
CA ALA A 19 -3.20 3.79 6.78
C ALA A 19 -2.94 2.28 6.93
N ARG A 20 -2.88 1.54 5.82
CA ARG A 20 -2.58 0.10 5.85
C ARG A 20 -1.14 -0.19 6.27
N LEU A 21 -0.19 0.63 5.81
CA LEU A 21 1.21 0.52 6.22
C LEU A 21 1.36 0.76 7.74
N GLU A 22 0.72 1.79 8.28
CA GLU A 22 0.75 2.10 9.72
C GLU A 22 0.12 0.97 10.55
N GLU A 23 -1.01 0.41 10.11
CA GLU A 23 -1.65 -0.75 10.75
C GLU A 23 -0.69 -1.94 10.86
N LEU A 24 -0.08 -2.35 9.74
CA LEU A 24 0.86 -3.47 9.71
C LEU A 24 2.12 -3.22 10.55
N GLN A 25 2.64 -1.99 10.53
CA GLN A 25 3.80 -1.61 11.35
C GLN A 25 3.49 -1.64 12.85
N ASP A 26 2.30 -1.18 13.24
CA ASP A 26 1.85 -1.23 14.63
C ASP A 26 1.65 -2.68 15.10
N GLU A 27 1.00 -3.54 14.29
CA GLU A 27 0.85 -4.96 14.58
C GLU A 27 2.21 -5.67 14.74
N GLN A 28 3.14 -5.45 13.80
CA GLN A 28 4.50 -6.00 13.87
C GLN A 28 5.21 -5.57 15.15
N ARG A 29 5.13 -4.27 15.48
CA ARG A 29 5.78 -3.71 16.66
C ARG A 29 5.24 -4.31 17.95
N ASP A 30 3.93 -4.44 18.06
CA ASP A 30 3.28 -4.97 19.27
C ASP A 30 3.66 -6.45 19.50
N LEU A 31 3.72 -7.25 18.42
CA LEU A 31 4.20 -8.63 18.49
C LEU A 31 5.69 -8.73 18.84
N ALA A 32 6.53 -7.89 18.21
CA ALA A 32 7.96 -7.84 18.52
C ALA A 32 8.22 -7.43 19.97
N GLN A 33 7.44 -6.49 20.50
CA GLN A 33 7.51 -6.10 21.92
C GLN A 33 7.10 -7.27 22.83
N ALA A 34 6.05 -8.03 22.49
CA ALA A 34 5.65 -9.19 23.27
C ALA A 34 6.75 -10.26 23.35
N VAL A 35 7.50 -10.47 22.25
CA VAL A 35 8.68 -11.35 22.24
C VAL A 35 9.78 -10.81 23.16
N GLU A 36 10.08 -9.52 23.10
CA GLU A 36 11.08 -8.89 23.97
C GLU A 36 10.73 -9.03 25.46
N GLU A 37 9.46 -8.78 25.82
CA GLU A 37 8.97 -8.92 27.19
C GLU A 37 9.04 -10.37 27.69
N ALA A 38 8.64 -11.33 26.85
CA ALA A 38 8.73 -12.76 27.19
C ALA A 38 10.19 -13.20 27.35
N GLN A 39 11.08 -12.71 26.48
CA GLN A 39 12.51 -12.99 26.56
C GLN A 39 13.15 -12.40 27.82
N ALA A 40 12.76 -11.19 28.22
CA ALA A 40 13.20 -10.58 29.47
C ALA A 40 12.75 -11.40 30.69
N ALA A 41 11.48 -11.83 30.72
CA ALA A 41 10.96 -12.67 31.79
C ALA A 41 11.68 -14.02 31.89
N PHE A 42 12.02 -14.63 30.75
CA PHE A 42 12.84 -15.85 30.72
C PHE A 42 14.24 -15.64 31.30
N ASN A 43 14.86 -14.48 31.01
CA ASN A 43 16.20 -14.16 31.52
C ASN A 43 16.21 -13.86 33.03
N ASP A 44 15.14 -13.26 33.54
CA ASP A 44 14.97 -12.91 34.95
C ASP A 44 14.40 -14.07 35.81
N ALA A 45 13.95 -15.16 35.18
CA ALA A 45 13.38 -16.31 35.86
C ALA A 45 14.41 -17.00 36.77
N ASP A 46 14.06 -17.15 38.05
CA ASP A 46 14.84 -17.90 39.03
C ASP A 46 14.13 -19.21 39.41
N GLY A 47 14.88 -20.30 39.34
CA GLY A 47 14.35 -21.66 39.52
C GLY A 47 13.84 -22.30 38.23
N ILE A 48 13.78 -23.63 38.23
CA ILE A 48 13.42 -24.43 37.05
C ILE A 48 11.96 -24.21 36.67
N ASP A 49 11.03 -24.26 37.63
CA ASP A 49 9.60 -24.12 37.37
C ASP A 49 9.25 -22.76 36.73
N ALA A 50 9.80 -21.65 37.25
CA ALA A 50 9.59 -20.32 36.70
C ALA A 50 10.19 -20.16 35.28
N ARG A 51 11.31 -20.86 35.02
CA ARG A 51 11.97 -20.84 33.73
C ARG A 51 11.20 -21.62 32.68
N ASP A 52 10.60 -22.75 33.05
CA ASP A 52 9.75 -23.55 32.16
C ASP A 52 8.49 -22.74 31.77
N GLU A 53 7.84 -22.07 32.72
CA GLU A 53 6.69 -21.19 32.44
C GLU A 53 7.06 -20.02 31.51
N ALA A 54 8.20 -19.37 31.76
CA ALA A 54 8.67 -18.27 30.91
C ALA A 54 9.08 -18.75 29.50
N MET A 55 9.59 -19.97 29.36
CA MET A 55 9.90 -20.58 28.06
C MET A 55 8.64 -20.80 27.23
N ASP A 56 7.58 -21.36 27.83
CA ASP A 56 6.31 -21.57 27.14
C ASP A 56 5.72 -20.25 26.62
N TRP A 57 5.79 -19.18 27.43
CA TRP A 57 5.37 -17.85 27.01
C TRP A 57 6.22 -17.30 25.86
N LEU A 58 7.56 -17.38 25.96
CA LEU A 58 8.47 -16.94 24.90
C LEU A 58 8.18 -17.67 23.59
N THR A 59 8.05 -19.00 23.64
CA THR A 59 7.73 -19.80 22.46
C THR A 59 6.38 -19.39 21.86
N GLY A 60 5.37 -19.09 22.70
CA GLY A 60 4.09 -18.58 22.25
C GLY A 60 4.18 -17.23 21.53
N ALA A 61 4.97 -16.29 22.06
CA ALA A 61 5.20 -14.98 21.46
C ALA A 61 5.98 -15.08 20.15
N GLU A 62 7.04 -15.90 20.10
CA GLU A 62 7.84 -16.14 18.89
C GLU A 62 7.00 -16.75 17.77
N ASN A 63 6.15 -17.73 18.09
CA ASN A 63 5.26 -18.32 17.09
C ASN A 63 4.24 -17.30 16.58
N ALA A 64 3.65 -16.47 17.45
CA ALA A 64 2.69 -15.45 17.02
C ALA A 64 3.33 -14.42 16.06
N LEU A 65 4.55 -13.97 16.35
CA LEU A 65 5.29 -13.09 15.44
C LEU A 65 5.62 -13.80 14.12
N SER A 66 6.13 -15.03 14.17
CA SER A 66 6.49 -15.78 12.96
C SER A 66 5.29 -16.11 12.06
N GLU A 67 4.13 -16.41 12.65
CA GLU A 67 2.89 -16.63 11.90
C GLU A 67 2.43 -15.34 11.22
N TRP A 68 2.47 -14.21 11.94
CA TRP A 68 2.13 -12.92 11.37
C TRP A 68 3.08 -12.51 10.23
N GLU A 69 4.39 -12.70 10.40
CA GLU A 69 5.39 -12.41 9.37
C GLU A 69 5.18 -13.24 8.11
N ALA A 70 4.81 -14.51 8.25
CA ALA A 70 4.55 -15.39 7.11
C ALA A 70 3.39 -14.89 6.22
N ASP A 71 2.41 -14.22 6.82
CA ASP A 71 1.22 -13.75 6.12
C ASP A 71 1.32 -12.28 5.65
N ASN A 72 2.08 -11.42 6.34
CA ASN A 72 2.01 -9.97 6.14
C ASN A 72 3.33 -9.30 5.74
N LEU A 73 4.48 -9.98 5.84
CA LEU A 73 5.78 -9.34 5.61
C LEU A 73 5.94 -8.87 4.17
N GLU A 74 5.49 -9.66 3.19
CA GLU A 74 5.56 -9.29 1.77
C GLU A 74 4.69 -8.06 1.46
N GLU A 75 3.46 -8.01 1.99
CA GLU A 75 2.58 -6.83 1.87
C GLU A 75 3.21 -5.59 2.53
N LEU A 76 3.72 -5.75 3.75
CA LEU A 76 4.37 -4.67 4.50
C LEU A 76 5.57 -4.09 3.72
N GLU A 77 6.42 -4.95 3.15
CA GLU A 77 7.57 -4.54 2.35
C GLU A 77 7.13 -3.80 1.07
N ALA A 78 6.16 -4.34 0.34
CA ALA A 78 5.63 -3.72 -0.88
C ALA A 78 5.00 -2.34 -0.61
N LEU A 79 4.18 -2.21 0.44
CA LEU A 79 3.57 -0.93 0.81
C LEU A 79 4.59 0.08 1.31
N ARG A 80 5.63 -0.38 2.01
CA ARG A 80 6.73 0.47 2.45
C ARG A 80 7.52 1.04 1.27
N GLU A 81 7.87 0.21 0.29
CA GLU A 81 8.57 0.65 -0.92
C GLU A 81 7.70 1.61 -1.74
N LEU A 82 6.41 1.32 -1.87
CA LEU A 82 5.46 2.20 -2.54
C LEU A 82 5.37 3.56 -1.84
N ASN A 83 5.26 3.57 -0.50
CA ASN A 83 5.17 4.81 0.27
C ASN A 83 6.44 5.66 0.15
N GLU A 84 7.62 5.04 0.16
CA GLU A 84 8.90 5.73 -0.03
C GLU A 84 8.98 6.40 -1.41
N GLN A 85 8.63 5.67 -2.48
CA GLN A 85 8.56 6.24 -3.83
C GLN A 85 7.55 7.39 -3.91
N GLY A 86 6.37 7.22 -3.32
CA GLY A 86 5.32 8.23 -3.31
C GLY A 86 5.76 9.54 -2.66
N GLU A 87 6.44 9.46 -1.51
CA GLU A 87 6.98 10.65 -0.82
C GLU A 87 8.08 11.37 -1.61
N ASP A 88 8.86 10.64 -2.40
CA ASP A 88 9.92 11.22 -3.24
C ASP A 88 9.38 11.97 -4.47
N TYR A 89 8.29 11.47 -5.07
CA TYR A 89 7.77 11.99 -6.35
C TYR A 89 6.52 12.86 -6.22
N ALA A 90 5.78 12.78 -5.10
CA ALA A 90 4.54 13.51 -4.91
C ALA A 90 4.55 14.34 -3.60
N PRO A 91 4.70 15.69 -3.67
CA PRO A 91 4.82 16.54 -2.48
C PRO A 91 3.63 16.46 -1.52
N ASP A 92 2.44 16.22 -2.04
CA ASP A 92 1.18 16.13 -1.28
C ASP A 92 0.77 14.67 -1.00
N TRP A 93 1.70 13.71 -1.12
CA TRP A 93 1.47 12.27 -0.86
C TRP A 93 0.72 12.00 0.46
N ARG A 94 1.10 12.69 1.54
CA ARG A 94 0.47 12.54 2.87
C ARG A 94 -0.95 13.10 2.96
N HIS A 95 -1.40 13.85 1.94
CA HIS A 95 -2.70 14.50 1.90
C HIS A 95 -3.73 13.79 1.00
N GLY A 96 -3.32 12.73 0.30
CA GLY A 96 -4.18 11.94 -0.57
C GLY A 96 -3.91 12.23 -2.03
N GLU A 97 -2.95 11.49 -2.58
CA GLU A 97 -2.64 11.44 -4.00
C GLU A 97 -3.34 10.26 -4.65
N THR A 98 -3.77 10.47 -5.90
CA THR A 98 -4.43 9.43 -6.67
C THR A 98 -3.40 8.71 -7.53
N LEU A 99 -3.26 7.41 -7.29
CA LEU A 99 -2.45 6.52 -8.12
C LEU A 99 -3.38 5.87 -9.16
N ILE A 100 -2.97 5.89 -10.43
CA ILE A 100 -3.72 5.30 -11.53
C ILE A 100 -2.89 4.16 -12.12
N ARG A 101 -3.47 2.96 -12.19
CA ARG A 101 -2.80 1.80 -12.77
C ARG A 101 -2.50 2.04 -14.25
N ASP A 102 -1.31 1.68 -14.72
CA ASP A 102 -0.91 1.87 -16.12
C ASP A 102 -1.91 1.24 -17.11
N SER A 103 -2.37 0.03 -16.82
CA SER A 103 -3.37 -0.68 -17.64
C SER A 103 -4.76 -0.03 -17.68
N TYR A 104 -5.04 0.89 -16.76
CA TYR A 104 -6.31 1.63 -16.66
C TYR A 104 -6.17 3.08 -17.15
N PHE A 105 -4.95 3.55 -17.43
CA PHE A 105 -4.70 4.96 -17.65
C PHE A 105 -5.42 5.53 -18.89
N GLU A 106 -5.64 4.71 -19.93
CA GLU A 106 -6.43 5.11 -21.10
C GLU A 106 -7.89 5.38 -20.74
N GLN A 107 -8.51 4.50 -19.94
CA GLN A 107 -9.87 4.68 -19.46
C GLN A 107 -9.96 5.90 -18.52
N TYR A 108 -9.00 6.06 -17.62
CA TYR A 108 -8.90 7.23 -16.77
C TYR A 108 -8.82 8.54 -17.56
N ALA A 109 -8.09 8.58 -18.68
CA ALA A 109 -8.01 9.78 -19.52
C ALA A 109 -9.36 10.14 -20.16
N GLU A 110 -10.17 9.15 -20.56
CA GLU A 110 -11.53 9.36 -21.03
C GLU A 110 -12.43 9.90 -19.91
N GLU A 111 -12.40 9.28 -18.73
CA GLU A 111 -13.17 9.69 -17.55
C GLU A 111 -12.82 11.11 -17.11
N LEU A 112 -11.52 11.43 -17.04
CA LEU A 112 -11.04 12.77 -16.71
C LEU A 112 -11.55 13.82 -17.70
N ALA A 113 -11.56 13.51 -19.00
CA ALA A 113 -12.08 14.41 -20.03
C ALA A 113 -13.59 14.65 -19.90
N GLU A 114 -14.36 13.62 -19.51
CA GLU A 114 -15.78 13.77 -19.19
C GLU A 114 -15.98 14.65 -17.94
N ASP A 115 -15.21 14.41 -16.89
CA ASP A 115 -15.35 15.08 -15.59
C ASP A 115 -15.02 16.57 -15.65
N ILE A 116 -14.01 16.97 -16.44
CA ILE A 116 -13.68 18.39 -16.66
C ILE A 116 -14.58 19.08 -17.71
N GLY A 117 -15.49 18.32 -18.34
CA GLY A 117 -16.39 18.82 -19.38
C GLY A 117 -15.71 19.10 -20.73
N ALA A 118 -14.53 18.51 -20.98
CA ALA A 118 -13.85 18.59 -22.27
C ALA A 118 -14.59 17.78 -23.34
N VAL A 119 -15.27 16.70 -22.94
CA VAL A 119 -16.17 15.91 -23.79
C VAL A 119 -17.55 15.73 -23.13
N GLN A 120 -18.56 15.41 -23.93
CA GLN A 120 -19.90 15.15 -23.41
C GLN A 120 -20.00 13.70 -22.93
N ARG A 121 -20.39 13.53 -21.67
CA ARG A 121 -20.58 12.21 -21.04
C ARG A 121 -21.53 11.31 -21.83
N GLY A 122 -21.07 10.11 -22.17
CA GLY A 122 -21.85 9.10 -22.88
C GLY A 122 -22.21 9.44 -24.34
N ALA A 123 -21.65 10.51 -24.91
CA ALA A 123 -21.83 10.81 -26.33
C ALA A 123 -21.00 9.84 -27.18
N GLN A 124 -21.64 9.09 -28.08
CA GLN A 124 -20.92 8.19 -28.99
C GLN A 124 -20.04 8.98 -29.97
N TRP A 125 -20.60 10.02 -30.59
CA TRP A 125 -19.85 10.99 -31.38
C TRP A 125 -19.77 12.29 -30.59
N PRO A 126 -18.59 12.93 -30.45
CA PRO A 126 -17.32 12.61 -31.11
C PRO A 126 -16.41 11.63 -30.34
N ASN A 127 -16.77 11.13 -29.15
CA ASN A 127 -15.85 10.38 -28.28
C ASN A 127 -15.24 9.13 -28.94
N ASN A 128 -16.01 8.40 -29.76
CA ASN A 128 -15.50 7.23 -30.50
C ASN A 128 -14.56 7.58 -31.67
N CYS A 129 -14.35 8.86 -31.95
CA CYS A 129 -13.42 9.36 -32.96
C CYS A 129 -12.11 9.89 -32.36
N ILE A 130 -11.98 9.90 -31.02
CA ILE A 130 -10.79 10.38 -30.31
C ILE A 130 -9.79 9.23 -30.20
N ASP A 131 -8.52 9.52 -30.46
CA ASP A 131 -7.41 8.59 -30.19
C ASP A 131 -7.05 8.66 -28.69
N TRP A 132 -7.78 7.91 -27.87
CA TRP A 132 -7.59 7.89 -26.42
C TRP A 132 -6.21 7.36 -26.02
N ALA A 133 -5.64 6.42 -26.77
CA ALA A 133 -4.28 5.92 -26.54
C ALA A 133 -3.21 7.01 -26.76
N GLN A 134 -3.42 7.92 -27.72
CA GLN A 134 -2.57 9.10 -27.84
C GLN A 134 -2.82 10.09 -26.69
N ALA A 135 -4.08 10.39 -26.37
CA ALA A 135 -4.43 11.33 -25.31
C ALA A 135 -3.84 10.90 -23.94
N ALA A 136 -3.93 9.61 -23.62
CA ALA A 136 -3.34 9.00 -22.42
C ALA A 136 -1.82 9.20 -22.37
N ARG A 137 -1.10 8.91 -23.46
CA ARG A 137 0.36 9.09 -23.52
C ARG A 137 0.80 10.56 -23.40
N GLU A 138 0.01 11.49 -23.92
CA GLU A 138 0.28 12.92 -23.74
C GLU A 138 -0.01 13.35 -22.30
N LEU A 139 -1.10 12.86 -21.70
CA LEU A 139 -1.45 13.13 -20.30
C LEU A 139 -0.41 12.56 -19.31
N GLN A 140 0.15 11.37 -19.58
CA GLN A 140 1.20 10.74 -18.75
C GLN A 140 2.45 11.62 -18.58
N GLN A 141 2.70 12.60 -19.45
CA GLN A 141 3.84 13.51 -19.30
C GLN A 141 3.75 14.38 -18.04
N ASP A 142 2.54 14.57 -17.51
CA ASP A 142 2.29 15.30 -16.25
C ASP A 142 2.28 14.36 -15.03
N TYR A 143 2.59 13.07 -15.21
CA TYR A 143 2.59 12.05 -14.16
C TYR A 143 3.97 11.41 -14.04
N THR A 144 4.24 10.87 -12.86
CA THR A 144 5.44 10.09 -12.55
C THR A 144 5.03 8.63 -12.35
N GLN A 145 5.79 7.72 -12.95
CA GLN A 145 5.60 6.28 -12.78
C GLN A 145 6.25 5.82 -11.48
N ILE A 146 5.52 5.02 -10.70
CA ILE A 146 5.97 4.33 -9.49
C ILE A 146 5.59 2.84 -9.58
N ASP A 147 6.31 1.99 -8.83
CA ASP A 147 6.05 0.55 -8.78
C ASP A 147 5.30 0.16 -7.50
N PHE A 148 4.29 -0.70 -7.65
CA PHE A 148 3.62 -1.39 -6.55
C PHE A 148 3.59 -2.89 -6.81
N ASP A 149 4.50 -3.62 -6.17
CA ASP A 149 4.61 -5.09 -6.28
C ASP A 149 4.70 -5.56 -7.75
N GLY A 150 5.60 -4.92 -8.51
CA GLY A 150 5.84 -5.20 -9.93
C GLY A 150 4.77 -4.67 -10.89
N VAL A 151 3.77 -3.95 -10.39
CA VAL A 151 2.73 -3.29 -11.19
C VAL A 151 3.00 -1.79 -11.25
N SER A 152 2.97 -1.23 -12.46
CA SER A 152 3.17 0.20 -12.67
C SER A 152 1.92 1.02 -12.38
N TYR A 153 2.10 2.06 -11.56
CA TYR A 153 1.12 3.10 -11.26
C TYR A 153 1.66 4.48 -11.63
N TRP A 154 0.75 5.41 -11.86
CA TRP A 154 1.03 6.80 -12.20
C TRP A 154 0.49 7.72 -11.12
N VAL A 155 1.36 8.56 -10.56
CA VAL A 155 1.02 9.60 -9.58
C VAL A 155 1.30 10.97 -10.18
N ARG A 156 0.48 11.97 -9.83
CA ARG A 156 0.70 13.34 -10.30
C ARG A 156 1.74 14.03 -9.40
N GLY A 157 2.75 14.64 -10.01
CA GLY A 157 3.81 15.39 -9.33
C GLY A 157 3.69 16.90 -9.46
#